data_AF-A0A6A4WFZ6-F1
#
_entry.id   AF-A0A6A4WFZ6-F1
#
_cell.length_a   1.000
_cell.length_b   1.000
_cell.length_c   1.000
_cell.angle_alpha   90.00
_cell.angle_beta   90.00
_cell.angle_gamma   90.00
#
_symmetry.space_group_name_H-M   'P 1'
#
loop_
_entity.id
_entity.type
_entity.pdbx_description
1 polymer ?
#
loop_
_entity_poly.entity_id
_entity_poly.type
_entity_poly.pdbx_seq_one_letter_code
_entity_poly.pdbx_strand_id
1 'polypeptide(L)'
;MVQAWYMADLSADDDQRLPHKTEPFEELSLDQLKERTGCLYWKIEDEDVENSPLVEKIRQERGYNYKDVITVSPDKLENYEIKVSAERESLI
;
A
#
# COMPACT_ATOMS: atom_id res chain seq x y z
N MET A 1 -11.14 6.79 6.15
CA MET A 1 -10.68 7.60 5.01
C MET A 1 -9.19 7.35 4.88
N VAL A 2 -8.63 7.29 3.66
CA VAL A 2 -7.19 7.04 3.46
C VAL A 2 -6.40 8.24 3.96
N GLN A 3 -5.24 7.98 4.57
CA GLN A 3 -4.30 8.98 5.05
C GLN A 3 -2.94 8.73 4.41
N ALA A 4 -2.25 9.80 4.03
CA ALA A 4 -0.88 9.79 3.57
C ALA A 4 -0.15 10.98 4.22
N TRP A 5 1.13 10.85 4.53
CA TRP A 5 1.91 11.88 5.21
C TRP A 5 3.38 11.79 4.85
N TYR A 6 4.14 12.86 5.11
CA TYR A 6 5.60 12.83 5.02
C TYR A 6 6.19 12.06 6.21
N MET A 7 7.20 11.24 5.97
CA MET A 7 7.89 10.49 7.01
C MET A 7 8.96 11.35 7.69
N ALA A 8 9.09 11.18 9.01
CA ALA A 8 10.23 11.71 9.76
C ALA A 8 11.53 10.98 9.38
N ASP A 9 12.68 11.61 9.64
CA ASP A 9 13.99 10.98 9.43
C ASP A 9 14.15 9.78 10.39
N LEU A 10 14.49 8.61 9.83
CA LEU A 10 14.67 7.36 10.56
C LEU A 10 16.13 6.90 10.54
N SER A 11 16.56 6.33 11.65
CA SER A 11 17.79 5.56 11.75
C SER A 11 17.55 4.09 11.37
N ALA A 12 18.62 3.36 11.08
CA ALA A 12 18.53 1.94 10.72
C ALA A 12 18.00 1.04 11.86
N ASP A 13 18.07 1.52 13.10
CA ASP A 13 17.62 0.78 14.28
C ASP A 13 16.14 1.05 14.64
N ASP A 14 15.49 2.00 13.96
CA ASP A 14 14.09 2.33 14.21
C ASP A 14 13.13 1.25 13.67
N ASP A 15 12.07 0.95 14.44
CA ASP A 15 11.04 0.00 14.02
C ASP A 15 10.16 0.60 12.92
N GLN A 16 10.48 0.26 11.66
CA GLN A 16 9.80 0.71 10.44
C GLN A 16 8.28 0.45 10.40
N ARG A 17 7.74 -0.37 11.31
CA ARG A 17 6.30 -0.62 11.43
C ARG A 17 5.54 0.51 12.11
N LEU A 18 6.24 1.44 12.75
CA LEU A 18 5.63 2.56 13.43
C LEU A 18 5.15 3.62 12.42
N PRO A 19 4.25 4.54 12.81
CA PRO A 19 3.70 5.52 11.86
C PRO A 19 4.71 6.55 11.33
N HIS A 20 5.81 6.82 12.06
CA HIS A 20 6.88 7.74 11.67
C HIS A 20 6.40 9.10 11.13
N LYS A 21 5.42 9.71 11.82
CA LYS A 21 4.88 11.01 11.46
C LYS A 21 5.89 12.11 11.78
N THR A 22 5.97 13.14 10.93
CA THR A 22 6.72 14.36 11.21
C THR A 22 6.14 15.10 12.41
N GLU A 23 7.00 15.90 13.07
CA GLU A 23 6.57 16.89 14.05
C GLU A 23 7.08 18.28 13.62
N PRO A 24 6.19 19.19 13.15
CA PRO A 24 4.72 19.08 13.10
C PRO A 24 4.21 18.08 12.05
N PHE A 25 2.99 17.58 12.25
CA PHE A 25 2.37 16.59 11.34
C PHE A 25 2.08 17.20 9.97
N GLU A 26 2.64 16.61 8.92
CA GLU A 26 2.45 17.03 7.54
C GLU A 26 1.68 15.98 6.73
N GLU A 27 0.36 16.19 6.57
CA GLU A 27 -0.51 15.32 5.79
C GLU A 27 -0.43 15.63 4.28
N LEU A 28 -0.69 14.62 3.47
CA LEU A 28 -0.68 14.68 2.01
C LEU A 28 -2.06 14.29 1.47
N SER A 29 -2.65 15.15 0.64
CA SER A 29 -3.93 14.84 0.01
C SER A 29 -3.77 13.84 -1.13
N LEU A 30 -4.85 13.13 -1.49
CA LEU A 30 -4.81 12.20 -2.64
C LEU A 30 -4.52 12.91 -3.96
N ASP A 31 -4.94 14.16 -4.12
CA ASP A 31 -4.65 14.96 -5.31
C ASP A 31 -3.15 15.29 -5.39
N GLN A 32 -2.56 15.73 -4.27
CA GLN A 32 -1.11 15.95 -4.20
C GLN A 32 -0.32 14.67 -4.46
N LEU A 33 -0.78 13.54 -3.93
CA LEU A 33 -0.15 12.24 -4.15
C LEU A 33 -0.17 11.88 -5.62
N LYS A 34 -1.33 12.03 -6.29
CA LYS A 34 -1.50 11.79 -7.72
C LYS A 34 -0.64 12.71 -8.58
N GLU A 35 -0.66 14.01 -8.31
CA GLU A 35 0.12 14.99 -9.08
C GLU A 35 1.63 14.75 -8.99
N ARG A 36 2.12 14.36 -7.80
CA ARG A 36 3.57 14.20 -7.57
C ARG A 36 4.10 12.82 -7.99
N THR A 37 3.30 11.76 -7.82
CA THR A 37 3.78 10.38 -8.00
C THR A 37 3.04 9.60 -9.09
N GLY A 38 1.89 10.08 -9.55
CA GLY A 38 0.99 9.33 -10.41
C GLY A 38 0.22 8.22 -9.70
N CYS A 39 0.33 8.09 -8.36
CA CYS A 39 -0.43 7.12 -7.59
C CYS A 39 -1.94 7.42 -7.67
N LEU A 40 -2.74 6.38 -7.91
CA LEU A 40 -4.18 6.46 -8.08
C LEU A 40 -4.87 5.65 -6.98
N TYR A 41 -6.00 6.15 -6.50
CA TYR A 41 -6.77 5.52 -5.43
C TYR A 41 -8.22 5.31 -5.84
N TRP A 42 -8.76 4.15 -5.47
CA TRP A 42 -10.18 3.82 -5.59
C TRP A 42 -10.65 3.19 -4.29
N LYS A 43 -11.84 3.58 -3.81
CA LYS A 43 -12.49 2.96 -2.66
C LYS A 43 -13.38 1.82 -3.14
N ILE A 44 -13.15 0.61 -2.64
CA ILE A 44 -13.97 -0.57 -2.90
C ILE A 44 -14.77 -0.87 -1.62
N GLU A 45 -16.09 -0.89 -1.74
CA GLU A 45 -17.01 -1.15 -0.61
C GLU A 45 -17.76 -2.48 -0.74
N ASP A 46 -17.47 -3.25 -1.79
CA ASP A 46 -18.11 -4.54 -2.04
C ASP A 46 -17.70 -5.58 -0.99
N GLU A 47 -18.66 -6.37 -0.51
CA GLU A 47 -18.40 -7.47 0.42
C GLU A 47 -17.53 -8.56 -0.22
N ASP A 48 -17.75 -8.83 -1.51
CA ASP A 48 -16.94 -9.71 -2.33
C ASP A 48 -16.03 -8.89 -3.24
N VAL A 49 -14.83 -8.60 -2.74
CA VAL A 49 -13.79 -7.87 -3.49
C VAL A 49 -13.32 -8.67 -4.71
N GLU A 50 -13.35 -10.00 -4.65
CA GLU A 50 -12.86 -10.85 -5.73
C GLU A 50 -13.74 -10.72 -6.98
N ASN A 51 -15.05 -10.60 -6.79
CA ASN A 51 -16.06 -10.42 -7.84
C ASN A 51 -16.62 -8.99 -7.92
N SER A 52 -15.91 -8.01 -7.35
CA SER A 52 -16.30 -6.60 -7.38
C SER A 52 -16.42 -6.07 -8.82
N PRO A 53 -17.60 -5.55 -9.22
CA PRO A 53 -17.77 -4.92 -10.53
C PRO A 53 -16.87 -3.69 -10.72
N LEU A 54 -16.56 -2.98 -9.63
CA LEU A 54 -15.67 -1.82 -9.66
C LEU A 54 -14.23 -2.25 -9.96
N VAL A 55 -13.75 -3.32 -9.32
CA VAL A 55 -12.41 -3.88 -9.59
C VAL A 55 -12.31 -4.30 -11.04
N GLU A 56 -13.31 -5.01 -11.56
CA GLU A 56 -13.29 -5.48 -12.95
C GLU A 56 -13.28 -4.32 -13.96
N LYS A 57 -14.06 -3.26 -13.70
CA LYS A 57 -14.04 -2.04 -14.51
C LYS A 57 -12.64 -1.39 -14.53
N ILE A 58 -12.03 -1.21 -13.36
CA ILE A 58 -10.68 -0.61 -13.25
C ILE A 58 -9.66 -1.46 -14.02
N ARG A 59 -9.74 -2.79 -13.91
CA ARG A 59 -8.85 -3.71 -14.63
C ARG A 59 -8.96 -3.56 -16.14
N GLN A 60 -10.18 -3.48 -16.67
CA GLN A 60 -10.41 -3.33 -18.12
C GLN A 60 -9.91 -1.98 -18.63
N GLU A 61 -10.22 -0.88 -17.93
CA GLU A 61 -9.78 0.47 -18.31
C GLU A 61 -8.25 0.63 -18.28
N ARG A 62 -7.57 -0.10 -17.38
CA ARG A 62 -6.12 0.00 -17.15
C ARG A 62 -5.30 -1.09 -17.84
N GLY A 63 -5.94 -2.12 -18.40
CA GLY A 63 -5.27 -3.26 -19.02
C GLY A 63 -4.62 -4.23 -18.02
N TYR A 64 -5.16 -4.36 -16.80
CA TYR A 64 -4.65 -5.29 -15.79
C TYR A 64 -5.11 -6.74 -16.06
N ASN A 65 -4.34 -7.43 -16.90
CA ASN A 65 -4.71 -8.75 -17.45
C ASN A 65 -4.59 -9.92 -16.46
N TYR A 66 -3.83 -9.76 -15.38
CA TYR A 66 -3.61 -10.81 -14.37
C TYR A 66 -4.11 -10.35 -13.00
N LYS A 67 -4.62 -11.31 -12.20
CA LYS A 67 -5.07 -11.12 -10.82
C LYS A 67 -4.65 -12.35 -10.02
N ASP A 68 -4.14 -12.14 -8.82
CA ASP A 68 -3.86 -13.17 -7.82
C ASP A 68 -4.29 -12.65 -6.44
N VAL A 69 -4.44 -13.53 -5.47
CA VAL A 69 -4.82 -13.20 -4.09
C VAL A 69 -3.78 -13.78 -3.14
N ILE A 70 -3.16 -12.92 -2.34
CA ILE A 70 -2.20 -13.30 -1.31
C ILE A 70 -2.73 -12.95 0.07
N THR A 71 -2.56 -13.86 1.03
CA THR A 71 -2.79 -13.58 2.46
C THR A 71 -1.44 -13.45 3.16
N VAL A 72 -1.09 -12.23 3.57
CA VAL A 72 0.17 -11.96 4.28
C VAL A 72 -0.04 -12.14 5.77
N SER A 73 0.34 -13.30 6.30
CA SER A 73 0.24 -13.65 7.72
C SER A 73 1.36 -14.63 8.08
N PRO A 74 1.97 -14.53 9.29
CA PRO A 74 3.01 -15.45 9.73
C PRO A 74 2.62 -16.93 9.63
N ASP A 75 1.36 -17.25 9.88
CA ASP A 75 0.86 -18.64 9.89
C ASP A 75 0.47 -19.17 8.50
N LYS A 76 0.21 -18.28 7.54
CA LYS A 76 -0.37 -18.63 6.23
C LYS A 76 0.57 -18.40 5.05
N LEU A 77 1.60 -17.58 5.22
CA LEU A 77 2.54 -17.25 4.16
C LEU A 77 3.85 -18.02 4.40
N GLU A 78 4.14 -18.98 3.52
CA GLU A 78 5.43 -19.65 3.54
C GLU A 78 6.58 -18.65 3.35
N ASN A 79 7.62 -18.83 4.16
CA ASN A 79 8.78 -17.93 4.23
C ASN A 79 8.39 -16.47 4.54
N TYR A 80 7.35 -16.26 5.37
CA TYR A 80 6.84 -14.95 5.77
C TYR A 80 7.97 -13.97 6.12
N GLU A 81 8.87 -14.33 7.04
CA GLU A 81 9.95 -13.44 7.49
C GLU A 81 10.92 -13.06 6.37
N ILE A 82 11.24 -13.99 5.47
CA ILE A 82 12.13 -13.73 4.33
C ILE A 82 11.44 -12.79 3.34
N LYS A 83 10.18 -13.05 3.00
CA LYS A 83 9.41 -12.22 2.06
C LYS A 83 9.21 -10.81 2.59
N VAL A 84 8.80 -10.69 3.86
CA VAL A 84 8.62 -9.39 4.51
C VAL A 84 9.94 -8.63 4.61
N SER A 85 11.06 -9.32 4.85
CA SER A 85 12.37 -8.67 4.90
C SER A 85 12.87 -8.23 3.51
N ALA A 86 12.70 -9.06 2.48
CA ALA A 86 13.09 -8.71 1.12
C ALA A 86 12.31 -7.51 0.57
N GLU A 87 11.00 -7.45 0.83
CA GLU A 87 10.19 -6.28 0.47
C GLU A 87 10.64 -5.00 1.20
N ARG A 88 11.14 -5.11 2.44
CA ARG A 88 11.71 -3.96 3.17
C ARG A 88 12.99 -3.45 2.51
N GLU A 89 13.89 -4.35 2.15
CA GLU A 89 15.19 -3.98 1.57
C GLU A 89 15.06 -3.37 0.17
N SER A 90 14.04 -3.75 -0.61
CA SER A 90 13.82 -3.22 -1.96
C SER A 90 13.33 -1.77 -2.00
N LEU A 91 12.90 -1.20 -0.87
CA LEU A 91 12.34 0.16 -0.77
C LEU A 91 13.35 1.21 -0.28
N ILE A 92 14.59 0.79 -0.01
CA ILE A 92 15.72 1.64 0.42
C ILE A 92 16.71 1.80 -0.74
#